data_AF-A0AAN8FW11-F1
#
_entry.id   AF-A0AAN8FW11-F1
#
_cell.length_a   1.000
_cell.length_b   1.000
_cell.length_c   1.000
_cell.angle_alpha   90.00
_cell.angle_beta   90.00
_cell.angle_gamma   90.00
#
_symmetry.space_group_name_H-M   'P 1'
#
loop_
_entity.id
_entity.type
_entity.pdbx_description
1 polymer ?
#
loop_
_entity_poly.entity_id
_entity_poly.type
_entity_poly.pdbx_seq_one_letter_code
_entity_poly.pdbx_strand_id
1 'polypeptide(L)'
;MWCPSCRQFTPKLERFYKAVKENGKNFEIVLVSRDREDEDLKEYLTEHCGGWLAIPFGDERIPEFLEKYEVPTIPALKVLNADGSIAIADARNQVQDKGRDEPVQLFDEWLKEVKA
;
A
#
# COMPACT_ATOMS: atom_id res chain seq x y z
N MET A 1 6.11 5.78 12.11
CA MET A 1 4.64 5.66 11.92
C MET A 1 3.82 6.04 13.15
N TRP A 2 3.33 7.28 13.20
CA TRP A 2 2.51 7.79 14.33
C TRP A 2 1.06 7.26 14.35
N CYS A 3 0.51 6.88 13.19
CA CYS A 3 -0.90 6.51 12.99
C CYS A 3 -1.27 5.12 13.58
N PRO A 4 -2.16 5.04 14.60
CA PRO A 4 -2.52 3.76 15.23
C PRO A 4 -3.29 2.80 14.31
N SER A 5 -4.24 3.32 13.51
CA SER A 5 -5.00 2.53 12.53
C SER A 5 -4.09 1.96 11.44
N CYS A 6 -3.02 2.66 11.08
CA CYS A 6 -2.02 2.20 10.13
C CYS A 6 -1.21 1.03 10.69
N ARG A 7 -0.76 1.13 11.96
CA ARG A 7 -0.08 0.01 12.65
C ARG A 7 -0.95 -1.25 12.76
N GLN A 8 -2.28 -1.12 12.79
CA GLN A 8 -3.20 -2.27 12.76
C GLN A 8 -3.41 -2.85 11.36
N PHE A 9 -3.27 -2.03 10.31
CA PHE A 9 -3.51 -2.45 8.93
C PHE A 9 -2.27 -3.06 8.29
N THR A 10 -1.08 -2.50 8.52
CA THR A 10 0.16 -2.92 7.86
C THR A 10 0.48 -4.40 8.02
N PRO A 11 0.32 -5.05 9.19
CA PRO A 11 0.53 -6.51 9.30
C PRO A 11 -0.40 -7.34 8.41
N LYS A 12 -1.62 -6.85 8.12
CA LYS A 12 -2.56 -7.51 7.20
C LYS A 12 -2.07 -7.36 5.76
N LEU A 13 -1.62 -6.15 5.41
CA LEU A 13 -1.07 -5.86 4.09
C LEU A 13 0.25 -6.60 3.83
N GLU A 14 1.12 -6.73 4.84
CA GLU A 14 2.36 -7.52 4.78
C GLU A 14 2.07 -9.00 4.51
N ARG A 15 1.10 -9.58 5.24
CA ARG A 15 0.67 -10.96 4.99
C ARG A 15 0.14 -11.15 3.58
N PHE A 16 -0.71 -10.24 3.11
CA PHE A 16 -1.22 -10.24 1.74
C PHE A 16 -0.06 -10.16 0.73
N TYR A 17 0.86 -9.22 0.92
CA TYR A 17 2.03 -9.02 0.06
C TYR A 17 2.89 -10.27 -0.06
N LYS A 18 3.24 -10.87 1.09
CA LYS A 18 4.03 -12.09 1.15
C LYS A 18 3.34 -13.25 0.43
N ALA A 19 2.06 -13.50 0.71
CA ALA A 19 1.31 -14.60 0.09
C ALA A 19 1.25 -14.47 -1.44
N VAL A 20 1.05 -13.25 -1.94
CA VAL A 20 0.99 -12.97 -3.38
C VAL A 20 2.37 -13.14 -4.04
N LYS A 21 3.44 -12.61 -3.42
CA LYS A 21 4.83 -12.78 -3.91
C LYS A 21 5.28 -14.24 -3.91
N GLU A 22 4.98 -15.00 -2.86
CA GLU A 22 5.30 -16.43 -2.75
C GLU A 22 4.61 -17.28 -3.84
N ASN A 23 3.48 -16.79 -4.38
CA ASN A 23 2.79 -17.41 -5.51
C ASN A 23 3.27 -16.88 -6.89
N GLY A 24 4.46 -16.27 -6.93
CA GLY A 24 5.13 -15.88 -8.18
C GLY A 24 4.54 -14.64 -8.88
N LYS A 25 3.65 -13.90 -8.21
CA LYS A 25 3.08 -12.67 -8.76
C LYS A 25 4.06 -11.52 -8.56
N ASN A 26 4.30 -10.74 -9.61
CA ASN A 26 5.22 -9.61 -9.59
C ASN A 26 4.49 -8.28 -9.39
N PHE A 27 4.60 -7.71 -8.19
CA PHE A 27 4.12 -6.37 -7.86
C PHE A 27 4.94 -5.78 -6.72
N GLU A 28 4.78 -4.48 -6.48
CA GLU A 28 5.46 -3.78 -5.40
C GLU A 28 4.50 -2.84 -4.65
N ILE A 29 4.78 -2.58 -3.38
CA ILE A 29 4.11 -1.57 -2.58
C ILE A 29 5.06 -0.39 -2.41
N VAL A 30 4.56 0.82 -2.69
CA VAL A 30 5.28 2.07 -2.45
C VAL A 30 4.59 2.82 -1.32
N LEU A 31 5.25 2.95 -0.18
CA LEU A 31 4.77 3.70 0.96
C LEU A 31 4.89 5.20 0.69
N VAL A 32 3.76 5.90 0.76
CA VAL A 32 3.69 7.37 0.79
C VAL A 32 3.48 7.78 2.24
N SER A 33 4.56 8.18 2.90
CA SER A 33 4.52 8.47 4.35
C SER A 33 3.83 9.78 4.66
N ARG A 34 3.09 9.79 5.78
CA ARG A 34 2.60 11.01 6.45
C ARG A 34 3.24 11.17 7.83
N ASP A 35 4.36 10.51 8.06
CA ASP A 35 5.13 10.67 9.29
C ASP A 35 5.67 12.11 9.43
N ARG A 36 5.99 12.48 10.67
CA ARG A 36 6.42 13.85 11.00
C ARG A 36 7.93 14.00 10.99
N GLU A 37 8.65 12.90 11.14
CA GLU A 37 10.10 12.83 11.17
C GLU A 37 10.58 11.73 10.19
N ASP A 38 11.78 11.89 9.63
CA ASP A 38 12.39 10.91 8.72
C ASP A 38 12.73 9.60 9.45
N GLU A 39 13.15 9.67 10.71
CA GLU A 39 13.46 8.50 11.55
C GLU A 39 12.22 7.60 11.71
N ASP A 40 11.04 8.20 11.93
CA ASP A 40 9.77 7.48 12.07
C ASP A 40 9.41 6.65 10.82
N LEU A 41 9.75 7.15 9.63
CA LEU A 41 9.54 6.46 8.36
C LEU A 41 10.51 5.29 8.24
N LYS A 42 11.80 5.52 8.50
CA LYS A 42 12.86 4.51 8.39
C LYS A 42 12.65 3.35 9.35
N GLU A 43 12.36 3.65 10.62
CA GLU A 43 12.03 2.65 11.63
C GLU A 43 10.83 1.83 11.17
N TYR A 44 9.76 2.50 10.73
CA TYR A 44 8.54 1.80 10.33
C TYR A 44 8.72 0.91 9.10
N LEU A 45 9.48 1.36 8.11
CA LEU A 45 9.81 0.54 6.95
C LEU A 45 10.61 -0.69 7.35
N THR A 46 11.60 -0.52 8.23
CA THR A 46 12.50 -1.60 8.65
C THR A 46 11.78 -2.64 9.51
N GLU A 47 10.92 -2.21 10.42
CA GLU A 47 10.30 -3.10 11.41
C GLU A 47 8.97 -3.72 10.94
N HIS A 48 8.26 -3.08 10.01
CA HIS A 48 6.88 -3.47 9.70
C HIS A 48 6.58 -3.65 8.21
N CYS A 49 7.43 -3.15 7.32
CA CYS A 49 7.20 -3.26 5.89
C CYS A 49 8.13 -4.33 5.32
N GLY A 50 7.57 -5.38 4.70
CA GLY A 50 8.30 -6.57 4.25
C GLY A 50 9.21 -6.36 3.03
N GLY A 51 10.07 -5.33 3.05
CA GLY A 51 10.96 -4.95 1.95
C GLY A 51 10.32 -4.01 0.92
N TRP A 52 9.27 -3.29 1.30
CA TRP A 52 8.59 -2.34 0.42
C TRP A 52 9.45 -1.12 0.11
N LEU A 53 9.11 -0.43 -0.98
CA LEU A 53 9.69 0.86 -1.32
C LEU A 53 8.96 1.99 -0.58
N ALA A 54 9.59 3.14 -0.48
CA ALA A 54 8.97 4.35 0.02
C ALA A 54 9.42 5.57 -0.77
N ILE A 55 8.55 6.58 -0.82
CA ILE A 55 8.98 7.91 -1.23
C ILE A 55 9.83 8.51 -0.11
N PRO A 56 10.99 9.11 -0.41
CA PRO A 56 11.83 9.76 0.59
C PRO A 56 11.05 10.77 1.43
N PHE A 57 11.39 10.87 2.71
CA PHE A 57 10.78 11.84 3.60
C PHE A 57 10.97 13.27 3.07
N GLY A 58 9.91 14.09 3.14
CA GLY A 58 9.94 15.49 2.71
C GLY A 58 9.89 15.71 1.19
N ASP A 59 9.74 14.64 0.39
CA ASP A 59 9.60 14.78 -1.07
C ASP A 59 8.33 15.57 -1.44
N GLU A 60 8.49 16.55 -2.32
CA GLU A 60 7.42 17.48 -2.73
C GLU A 60 6.24 16.78 -3.42
N ARG A 61 6.45 15.57 -3.95
CA ARG A 61 5.38 14.78 -4.59
C ARG A 61 4.42 14.14 -3.59
N ILE A 62 4.79 14.05 -2.31
CA ILE A 62 3.91 13.46 -1.27
C ILE A 62 2.57 14.21 -1.20
N PRO A 63 2.51 15.54 -1.00
CA PRO A 63 1.24 16.26 -0.99
C PRO A 63 0.48 16.14 -2.33
N GLU A 64 1.19 16.18 -3.46
CA GLU A 64 0.58 16.02 -4.80
C GLU A 64 -0.11 14.66 -4.94
N PHE A 65 0.51 13.58 -4.45
CA PHE A 65 -0.07 12.23 -4.50
C PHE A 65 -1.26 12.07 -3.55
N LEU A 66 -1.22 12.68 -2.36
CA LEU A 66 -2.34 12.64 -1.44
C LEU A 66 -3.58 13.34 -2.01
N GLU A 67 -3.37 14.44 -2.73
CA GLU A 67 -4.44 15.14 -3.45
C GLU A 67 -4.90 14.36 -4.68
N LYS A 68 -3.98 14.00 -5.59
CA LYS A 68 -4.27 13.28 -6.84
C LYS A 68 -5.03 11.98 -6.61
N TYR A 69 -4.71 11.25 -5.55
CA TYR A 69 -5.33 9.96 -5.23
C TYR A 69 -6.44 10.06 -4.18
N GLU A 70 -6.87 11.28 -3.84
CA GLU A 70 -7.98 11.57 -2.95
C GLU A 70 -7.86 10.82 -1.62
N VAL A 71 -6.76 11.07 -0.88
CA VAL A 71 -6.43 10.42 0.40
C VAL A 71 -6.66 11.39 1.56
N PRO A 72 -7.92 11.65 1.98
CA PRO A 72 -8.21 12.53 3.10
C PRO A 72 -7.82 11.90 4.45
N THR A 73 -7.88 10.57 4.55
CA THR A 73 -7.67 9.81 5.79
C THR A 73 -6.75 8.62 5.58
N ILE A 74 -6.05 8.21 6.65
CA ILE A 74 -5.15 7.05 6.67
C ILE A 74 -5.61 5.97 7.67
N PRO A 75 -5.32 4.68 7.42
CA PRO A 75 -4.59 4.15 6.26
C PRO A 75 -5.43 4.12 4.98
N ALA A 76 -4.79 4.38 3.84
CA ALA A 76 -5.35 4.23 2.51
C ALA A 76 -4.41 3.36 1.66
N LEU A 77 -4.98 2.63 0.71
CA LEU A 77 -4.25 1.82 -0.27
C LEU A 77 -4.99 1.94 -1.59
N LYS A 78 -4.25 2.26 -2.65
CA LYS A 78 -4.75 2.38 -4.02
C LYS A 78 -3.93 1.45 -4.91
N VAL A 79 -4.58 0.75 -5.82
CA VAL A 79 -3.89 0.04 -6.92
C VAL A 79 -3.94 0.94 -8.13
N LEU A 80 -2.81 1.10 -8.80
CA LEU A 80 -2.65 2.01 -9.93
C LEU A 80 -2.43 1.22 -11.23
N ASN A 81 -2.87 1.81 -12.34
CA ASN A 81 -2.49 1.41 -13.69
C ASN A 81 -1.07 1.92 -14.02
N ALA A 82 -0.50 1.46 -15.13
CA ALA A 82 0.83 1.87 -15.58
C ALA A 82 0.94 3.38 -15.87
N ASP A 83 -0.17 4.02 -16.27
CA ASP A 83 -0.26 5.47 -16.50
C ASP A 83 -0.44 6.30 -15.21
N GLY A 84 -0.51 5.63 -14.04
CA GLY A 84 -0.70 6.26 -12.75
C GLY A 84 -2.15 6.70 -12.47
N SER A 85 -3.14 6.21 -13.22
CA SER A 85 -4.56 6.30 -12.86
C SER A 85 -4.94 5.22 -11.84
N ILE A 86 -6.02 5.43 -11.09
CA ILE A 86 -6.48 4.48 -10.08
C ILE A 86 -7.20 3.31 -10.77
N ALA A 87 -6.71 2.09 -10.57
CA ALA A 87 -7.40 0.86 -10.93
C ALA A 87 -8.38 0.45 -9.82
N ILE A 88 -7.89 0.36 -8.58
CA ILE A 88 -8.69 -0.06 -7.42
C ILE A 88 -8.60 1.00 -6.32
N ALA A 89 -9.72 1.71 -6.11
CA ALA A 89 -9.80 2.79 -5.11
C ALA A 89 -9.97 2.28 -3.67
N ASP A 90 -10.56 1.10 -3.49
CA ASP A 90 -10.94 0.52 -2.18
C ASP A 90 -10.05 -0.65 -1.74
N ALA A 91 -8.81 -0.71 -2.26
CA ALA A 91 -7.92 -1.83 -2.04
C ALA A 91 -7.63 -2.08 -0.54
N ARG A 92 -7.63 -1.02 0.29
CA ARG A 92 -7.45 -1.12 1.74
C ARG A 92 -8.50 -2.03 2.39
N ASN A 93 -9.77 -1.84 2.07
CA ASN A 93 -10.85 -2.64 2.66
C ASN A 93 -10.85 -4.05 2.08
N GLN A 94 -10.61 -4.19 0.78
CA GLN A 94 -10.52 -5.51 0.14
C GLN A 94 -9.40 -6.37 0.75
N VAL A 95 -8.22 -5.80 1.05
CA VAL A 95 -7.15 -6.50 1.78
C VAL A 95 -7.58 -6.88 3.19
N GLN A 96 -8.27 -5.98 3.91
CA GLN A 96 -8.73 -6.25 5.26
C GLN A 96 -9.73 -7.40 5.33
N ASP A 97 -10.63 -7.47 4.36
CA ASP A 97 -11.78 -8.35 4.39
C ASP A 97 -11.48 -9.64 3.61
N LYS A 98 -11.38 -9.57 2.28
CA LYS A 98 -11.15 -10.74 1.42
C LYS A 98 -9.70 -11.19 1.38
N GLY A 99 -8.76 -10.24 1.39
CA GLY A 99 -7.32 -10.53 1.33
C GLY A 99 -6.78 -11.30 2.54
N ARG A 100 -7.56 -11.38 3.63
CA ARG A 100 -7.26 -12.21 4.79
C ARG A 100 -7.29 -13.71 4.45
N ASP A 101 -8.31 -14.14 3.73
CA ASP A 101 -8.61 -15.55 3.49
C ASP A 101 -8.22 -15.98 2.07
N GLU A 102 -8.35 -15.08 1.09
CA GLU A 102 -8.12 -15.35 -0.34
C GLU A 102 -7.16 -14.32 -0.99
N PRO A 103 -5.93 -14.12 -0.47
CA PRO A 103 -5.02 -13.07 -0.93
C PRO A 103 -4.66 -13.18 -2.42
N VAL A 104 -4.34 -14.39 -2.90
CA VAL A 104 -3.91 -14.61 -4.29
C VAL A 104 -5.08 -14.43 -5.25
N GLN A 105 -6.27 -14.92 -4.91
CA GLN A 105 -7.46 -14.75 -5.74
C GLN A 105 -7.90 -13.30 -5.81
N LEU A 106 -7.88 -12.56 -4.69
CA LEU A 106 -8.14 -11.11 -4.70
C LEU A 106 -7.15 -10.38 -5.62
N PHE A 107 -5.87 -10.74 -5.56
CA PHE A 107 -4.88 -10.15 -6.46
C PHE A 107 -5.15 -10.49 -7.93
N ASP A 108 -5.55 -11.71 -8.24
CA ASP A 108 -5.94 -12.12 -9.60
C ASP A 108 -7.19 -11.41 -10.12
N GLU A 109 -8.09 -10.99 -9.22
CA GLU A 109 -9.21 -10.12 -9.55
C GLU A 109 -8.73 -8.71 -9.89
N TRP A 110 -7.82 -8.14 -9.11
CA TRP A 110 -7.22 -6.83 -9.42
C TRP A 110 -6.52 -6.82 -10.77
N LEU A 111 -5.80 -7.88 -11.13
CA LEU A 111 -5.13 -7.98 -12.43
C LEU A 111 -6.09 -7.92 -13.63
N LYS A 112 -7.38 -8.24 -13.45
CA LYS A 112 -8.39 -8.11 -14.52
C LYS A 112 -8.85 -6.66 -14.70
N GLU A 113 -8.71 -5.83 -13.68
CA GLU A 113 -9.12 -4.43 -13.67
C GLU A 113 -7.96 -3.49 -14.02
N VAL A 114 -6.73 -3.88 -13.71
CA VAL A 114 -5.52 -3.14 -14.08
C VAL A 114 -5.35 -3.16 -15.60
N LYS A 115 -5.25 -1.96 -16.18
CA LYS A 115 -4.98 -1.73 -17.59
C LYS A 115 -3.48 -1.51 -17.77
N ALA A 116 -2.93 -2.18 -18.78
CA ALA A 116 -1.55 -1.98 -19.24
C ALA A 116 -1.41 -0.63 -19.96
#